data_AF-A0A349GX57-F1
#
_entry.id   AF-A0A349GX57-F1
#
_cell.length_a   1.000
_cell.length_b   1.000
_cell.length_c   1.000
_cell.angle_alpha   90.00
_cell.angle_beta   90.00
_cell.angle_gamma   90.00
#
_symmetry.space_group_name_H-M   'P 1'
#
loop_
_entity.id
_entity.type
_entity.pdbx_description
1 polymer ?
#
loop_
_entity_poly.entity_id
_entity_poly.type
_entity_poly.pdbx_seq_one_letter_code
_entity_poly.pdbx_strand_id
1 'polypeptide(L)'
;MTQSAVLDIVAGTGITATHIQQPYLRVRGDGGPIDLTVNPQIAAGTTGQILTLQGTSDTNTLKFDDGTGLSLNSGVSFSLKNGNLIQFIYDGSVWREMFRSVPAPL
;
A
#
# COMPACT_ATOMS: atom_id res chain seq x y z
N MET A 1 18.45 -14.48 1.73
CA MET A 1 17.80 -13.32 1.08
C MET A 1 17.61 -12.24 2.13
N THR A 2 18.13 -11.04 1.92
CA THR A 2 17.99 -9.92 2.85
C THR A 2 16.54 -9.45 2.87
N GLN A 3 15.97 -9.26 4.06
CA GLN A 3 14.61 -8.72 4.21
C GLN A 3 14.55 -7.32 3.57
N SER A 4 13.47 -7.00 2.84
CA SER A 4 13.29 -5.64 2.29
C SER A 4 13.31 -4.62 3.44
N ALA A 5 14.06 -3.53 3.24
CA ALA A 5 14.15 -2.43 4.21
C ALA A 5 12.75 -1.80 4.39
N VAL A 6 12.48 -1.28 5.58
CA VAL A 6 11.22 -0.57 5.82
C VAL A 6 11.27 0.76 5.07
N LEU A 7 10.22 1.03 4.28
CA LEU A 7 10.03 2.28 3.57
C LEU A 7 9.15 3.22 4.39
N ASP A 8 9.70 4.40 4.68
CA ASP A 8 8.96 5.52 5.25
C ASP A 8 8.25 6.27 4.10
N ILE A 9 6.92 6.28 4.16
CA ILE A 9 6.08 6.89 3.12
C ILE A 9 5.55 8.23 3.63
N VAL A 10 5.58 9.25 2.76
CA VAL A 10 5.03 10.59 3.02
C VAL A 10 3.74 10.79 2.23
N ALA A 11 2.75 11.46 2.83
CA ALA A 11 1.41 11.67 2.27
C ALA A 11 1.40 12.20 0.81
N GLY A 12 2.26 13.20 0.53
CA GLY A 12 2.34 13.86 -0.77
C GLY A 12 3.14 13.10 -1.84
N THR A 13 3.86 12.04 -1.47
CA THR A 13 4.73 11.28 -2.39
C THR A 13 4.16 9.89 -2.70
N GLY A 14 3.59 9.22 -1.70
CA GLY A 14 3.04 7.87 -1.85
C GLY A 14 4.09 6.82 -2.22
N ILE A 15 3.65 5.75 -2.88
CA ILE A 15 4.51 4.65 -3.33
C ILE A 15 4.92 4.91 -4.78
N THR A 16 6.21 5.13 -5.02
CA THR A 16 6.72 5.59 -6.33
C THR A 16 7.06 4.44 -7.28
N ALA A 17 7.35 4.78 -8.53
CA ALA A 17 7.73 3.83 -9.58
C ALA A 17 9.02 3.04 -9.24
N THR A 18 9.92 3.61 -8.43
CA THR A 18 11.13 2.92 -7.97
C THR A 18 10.81 1.88 -6.90
N HIS A 19 9.81 2.13 -6.04
CA HIS A 19 9.40 1.19 -5.00
C HIS A 19 8.72 -0.05 -5.60
N ILE A 20 7.80 0.14 -6.56
CA ILE A 20 7.02 -0.97 -7.14
C ILE A 20 7.84 -1.96 -7.97
N GLN A 21 9.13 -1.70 -8.20
CA GLN A 21 10.04 -2.68 -8.81
C GLN A 21 10.25 -3.92 -7.93
N GLN A 22 9.94 -3.82 -6.63
CA GLN A 22 9.90 -4.95 -5.72
C GLN A 22 8.46 -5.47 -5.60
N PRO A 23 8.22 -6.78 -5.74
CA PRO A 23 6.87 -7.34 -5.60
C PRO A 23 6.36 -7.33 -4.15
N TYR A 24 7.24 -7.05 -3.18
CA TYR A 24 6.94 -7.04 -1.76
C TYR A 24 7.63 -5.86 -1.07
N LEU A 25 6.84 -5.01 -0.41
CA LEU A 25 7.32 -3.83 0.31
C LEU A 25 6.87 -3.87 1.77
N ARG A 26 7.77 -3.47 2.66
CA ARG A 26 7.47 -3.21 4.07
C ARG A 26 7.37 -1.71 4.25
N VAL A 27 6.21 -1.23 4.69
CA VAL A 27 5.89 0.20 4.67
C VAL A 27 5.38 0.68 6.03
N ARG A 28 5.54 1.97 6.28
CA ARG A 28 4.91 2.73 7.38
C ARG A 28 4.88 4.22 7.02
N GLY A 29 4.16 5.01 7.79
CA GLY A 29 4.20 6.46 7.70
C GLY A 29 5.51 7.05 8.25
N ASP A 30 5.95 8.15 7.65
CA ASP A 30 7.10 8.93 8.11
C ASP A 30 6.71 9.86 9.27
N GLY A 31 6.91 9.40 10.51
CA GLY A 31 6.70 10.22 11.72
C GLY A 31 5.28 10.25 12.30
N GLY A 32 4.34 9.46 11.78
CA GLY A 32 2.99 9.33 12.32
C GLY A 32 2.04 8.59 11.39
N PRO A 33 0.74 8.49 11.75
CA PRO A 33 -0.27 7.97 10.84
C PRO A 33 -0.43 8.91 9.64
N ILE A 34 -0.40 8.35 8.45
CA ILE A 34 -0.47 9.09 7.18
C ILE A 34 -1.66 8.64 6.37
N ASP A 35 -2.43 9.63 5.90
CA ASP A 35 -3.42 9.48 4.85
C ASP A 35 -2.76 9.85 3.51
N LEU A 36 -2.76 8.94 2.54
CA LEU A 36 -2.06 9.17 1.28
C LEU A 36 -2.89 10.09 0.37
N THR A 37 -2.62 11.39 0.39
CA THR A 37 -3.40 12.37 -0.38
C THR A 37 -2.93 12.56 -1.83
N VAL A 38 -1.82 11.94 -2.22
CA VAL A 38 -1.28 12.03 -3.58
C VAL A 38 -2.13 11.24 -4.59
N ASN A 39 -2.22 11.74 -5.82
CA ASN A 39 -2.89 11.06 -6.92
C ASN A 39 -1.90 10.85 -8.09
N PRO A 40 -1.51 9.59 -8.41
CA PRO A 40 -1.98 8.35 -7.79
C PRO A 40 -1.27 8.00 -6.46
N GLN A 41 -1.95 7.30 -5.54
CA GLN A 41 -1.39 6.86 -4.25
C GLN A 41 -0.24 5.84 -4.38
N ILE A 42 -0.32 5.02 -5.42
CA ILE A 42 0.74 4.12 -5.89
C ILE A 42 0.98 4.46 -7.35
N ALA A 43 2.24 4.68 -7.74
CA ALA A 43 2.62 4.90 -9.13
C ALA A 43 2.07 3.78 -10.03
N ALA A 44 1.67 4.14 -11.25
CA ALA A 44 1.15 3.18 -12.23
C ALA A 44 2.15 2.03 -12.46
N GLY A 45 1.63 0.80 -12.49
CA GLY A 45 2.41 -0.39 -12.76
C GLY A 45 2.40 -0.81 -14.24
N THR A 46 2.92 -2.01 -14.49
CA THR A 46 2.73 -2.73 -15.75
C THR A 46 1.53 -3.66 -15.64
N THR A 47 0.72 -3.81 -16.69
CA THR A 47 -0.45 -4.72 -16.66
C THR A 47 -0.04 -6.13 -16.22
N GLY A 48 -0.76 -6.67 -15.22
CA GLY A 48 -0.49 -7.96 -14.60
C GLY A 48 0.54 -7.94 -13.47
N GLN A 49 1.17 -6.79 -13.19
CA GLN A 49 2.11 -6.66 -12.08
C GLN A 49 1.40 -6.84 -10.74
N ILE A 50 2.01 -7.63 -9.85
CA ILE A 50 1.52 -7.86 -8.49
C ILE A 50 2.40 -7.12 -7.49
N LEU A 51 1.78 -6.46 -6.54
CA LEU A 51 2.44 -5.76 -5.44
C LEU A 51 1.80 -6.17 -4.11
N THR A 52 2.62 -6.62 -3.17
CA THR A 52 2.20 -6.90 -1.80
C THR A 52 2.82 -5.89 -0.85
N LEU A 53 2.00 -5.26 -0.02
CA LEU A 53 2.44 -4.34 1.03
C LEU A 53 2.23 -4.97 2.40
N GLN A 54 3.23 -4.88 3.26
CA GLN A 54 3.12 -5.20 4.68
C GLN A 54 3.27 -3.94 5.52
N GLY A 55 2.29 -3.65 6.37
CA GLY A 55 2.43 -2.60 7.38
C GLY A 55 3.36 -3.03 8.51
N THR A 56 4.13 -2.08 9.04
CA THR A 56 5.16 -2.36 10.07
C THR A 56 5.01 -1.56 11.36
N SER A 57 3.91 -0.83 11.52
CA SER A 57 3.67 -0.02 12.71
C SER A 57 2.18 0.14 12.99
N ASP A 58 1.81 0.09 14.28
CA ASP A 58 0.46 0.44 14.76
C ASP A 58 0.34 1.94 15.08
N THR A 59 1.46 2.66 15.13
CA THR A 59 1.51 4.12 15.36
C THR A 59 1.64 4.86 14.03
N ASN A 60 2.59 4.44 13.19
CA ASN A 60 2.88 5.05 11.90
C ASN A 60 2.13 4.32 10.78
N THR A 61 0.80 4.31 10.86
CA THR A 61 -0.04 3.58 9.90
C THR A 61 -0.11 4.31 8.56
N LEU A 62 -0.45 3.58 7.50
CA LEU A 62 -0.77 4.16 6.19
C LEU A 62 -2.23 3.89 5.86
N LYS A 63 -2.97 4.94 5.51
CA LYS A 63 -4.33 4.85 5.00
C LYS A 63 -4.32 5.02 3.48
N PHE A 64 -4.89 4.02 2.83
CA PHE A 64 -5.20 4.00 1.40
C PHE A 64 -6.68 4.30 1.21
N ASP A 65 -7.03 5.01 0.14
CA ASP A 65 -8.40 5.37 -0.18
C ASP A 65 -8.78 4.76 -1.54
N ASP A 66 -10.07 4.47 -1.73
CA ASP A 66 -10.54 4.07 -3.05
C ASP A 66 -10.48 5.26 -4.02
N GLY A 67 -10.14 5.00 -5.28
CA GLY A 67 -9.83 6.02 -6.27
C GLY A 67 -8.33 6.33 -6.35
N THR A 68 -7.95 7.43 -7.02
CA THR A 68 -6.53 7.87 -7.13
C THR A 68 -5.55 6.79 -7.63
N GLY A 69 -5.95 6.04 -8.67
CA GLY A 69 -5.13 4.94 -9.20
C GLY A 69 -5.23 3.63 -8.43
N LEU A 70 -6.09 3.55 -7.41
CA LEU A 70 -6.44 2.36 -6.65
C LEU A 70 -7.93 2.04 -6.75
N SER A 71 -8.24 0.75 -6.75
CA SER A 71 -9.59 0.22 -6.58
C SER A 71 -9.56 -0.77 -5.42
N LEU A 72 -10.10 -0.36 -4.29
CA LEU A 72 -10.17 -1.13 -3.06
C LEU A 72 -11.46 -1.94 -3.02
N ASN A 73 -11.43 -3.11 -2.39
CA ASN A 73 -12.62 -3.94 -2.27
C ASN A 73 -13.75 -3.17 -1.56
N SER A 74 -14.95 -3.23 -2.16
CA SER A 74 -16.15 -2.50 -1.74
C SER A 74 -16.03 -0.97 -1.70
N GLY A 75 -14.98 -0.38 -2.28
CA GLY A 75 -14.78 1.07 -2.29
C GLY A 75 -14.47 1.67 -0.92
N VAL A 76 -13.98 0.86 0.03
CA VAL A 76 -13.74 1.30 1.42
C VAL A 76 -12.25 1.49 1.66
N SER A 77 -11.90 2.65 2.22
CA SER A 77 -10.54 2.97 2.67
C SER A 77 -9.98 1.91 3.60
N PHE A 78 -8.65 1.72 3.56
CA PHE A 78 -7.97 0.72 4.36
C PHE A 78 -6.75 1.31 5.07
N SER A 79 -6.74 1.21 6.40
CA SER A 79 -5.58 1.54 7.22
C SER A 79 -4.71 0.32 7.43
N LEU A 80 -3.55 0.30 6.79
CA LEU A 80 -2.54 -0.74 6.88
C LEU A 80 -1.74 -0.58 8.20
N LYS A 81 -2.02 -1.46 9.17
CA LYS A 81 -1.36 -1.50 10.49
C LYS A 81 -0.22 -2.52 10.54
N ASN A 82 0.43 -2.67 11.69
CA ASN A 82 1.50 -3.63 11.87
C ASN A 82 1.05 -5.07 11.55
N GLY A 83 1.83 -5.77 10.72
CA GLY A 83 1.55 -7.15 10.34
C GLY A 83 0.38 -7.35 9.36
N ASN A 84 -0.37 -6.29 9.03
CA ASN A 84 -1.40 -6.35 8.01
C ASN A 84 -0.74 -6.50 6.63
N LEU A 85 -1.40 -7.24 5.74
CA LEU A 85 -1.02 -7.40 4.35
C LEU A 85 -2.14 -6.88 3.46
N ILE A 86 -1.77 -6.23 2.37
CA ILE A 86 -2.67 -5.96 1.26
C ILE A 86 -1.94 -6.26 -0.04
N GLN A 87 -2.61 -6.95 -0.98
CA GLN A 87 -2.07 -7.31 -2.27
C GLN A 87 -2.90 -6.68 -3.38
N PHE A 88 -2.21 -6.18 -4.39
CA PHE A 88 -2.80 -5.58 -5.57
C PHE A 88 -2.31 -6.25 -6.86
N ILE A 89 -3.13 -6.18 -7.90
CA ILE A 89 -2.73 -6.40 -9.30
C ILE A 89 -3.00 -5.13 -10.10
N TYR A 90 -2.06 -4.70 -10.94
CA TYR A 90 -2.29 -3.59 -11.86
C TYR A 90 -2.98 -4.09 -13.12
N ASP A 91 -4.14 -3.54 -13.46
CA ASP A 91 -4.95 -4.02 -14.61
C ASP A 91 -4.66 -3.28 -15.93
N GLY A 92 -3.75 -2.31 -15.92
CA GLY A 92 -3.48 -1.40 -17.04
C GLY A 92 -3.99 0.02 -16.82
N SER A 93 -4.88 0.24 -15.84
CA SER A 93 -5.41 1.55 -15.48
C SER A 93 -5.25 1.86 -13.99
N VAL A 94 -5.56 0.89 -13.12
CA VAL A 94 -5.52 1.06 -11.66
C VAL A 94 -4.96 -0.19 -10.99
N TRP A 95 -4.46 -0.03 -9.78
CA TRP A 95 -4.15 -1.12 -8.87
C TRP A 95 -5.44 -1.64 -8.24
N ARG A 96 -5.81 -2.89 -8.52
CA ARG A 96 -6.99 -3.54 -7.92
C ARG A 96 -6.59 -4.39 -6.75
N GLU A 97 -7.26 -4.21 -5.63
CA GLU A 97 -7.09 -5.07 -4.48
C GLU A 97 -7.50 -6.50 -4.80
N MET A 98 -6.61 -7.45 -4.50
CA MET A 98 -6.87 -8.89 -4.61
C MET A 98 -7.21 -9.50 -3.25
N PHE A 99 -6.55 -9.01 -2.21
CA PHE A 99 -6.63 -9.56 -0.86
C PHE A 99 -6.18 -8.51 0.15
N ARG A 100 -6.81 -8.49 1.33
CA ARG A 100 -6.28 -7.83 2.52
C ARG A 100 -6.41 -8.75 3.73
N SER A 101 -5.43 -8.72 4.64
CA SER A 101 -5.55 -9.33 5.96
C SER A 101 -5.98 -8.28 6.98
N VAL A 102 -6.97 -8.66 7.78
CA VAL A 102 -7.27 -7.99 9.04
C VAL A 102 -6.93 -9.02 10.11
N PRO A 103 -6.10 -8.72 11.12
CA PRO A 103 -5.92 -9.62 12.25
C PRO A 103 -7.29 -9.96 12.81
N ALA A 104 -7.55 -11.23 13.09
CA ALA A 104 -8.82 -11.64 13.68
C ALA A 104 -9.07 -10.77 14.93
N PRO A 105 -10.30 -10.26 15.13
CA PRO A 105 -10.62 -9.62 16.39
C PRO A 105 -10.32 -10.62 17.52
N LEU A 106 -9.54 -10.17 18.51
CA LEU A 106 -9.30 -10.92 19.74
C LEU A 106 -10.61 -11.12 20.51
#